data_AF-A0A3D3CEZ4-F1
#
_entry.id   AF-A0A3D3CEZ4-F1
#
_cell.length_a   1.000
_cell.length_b   1.000
_cell.length_c   1.000
_cell.angle_alpha   90.00
_cell.angle_beta   90.00
_cell.angle_gamma   90.00
#
_symmetry.space_group_name_H-M   'P 1'
#
loop_
_entity.id
_entity.type
_entity.pdbx_description
1 polymer ?
#
loop_
_entity_poly.entity_id
_entity_poly.type
_entity_poly.pdbx_seq_one_letter_code
_entity_poly.pdbx_strand_id
1 'polypeptide(L)'
;MIYELMSKGTLAKLPDDMAIHGMPSCPSRKVLLLLPFNRYLQGGVALRNYERWTVGRIGDGQDREIFLYDGEQKVLSFGDGQRVTLSADVVTELRAALRSQMPPPGEHLASALILRGLLKDESLFADDCFLNDEEVMALELERHLTERMAYWAIRFALFRNDYESVSRVKTWLKSAGDVFERGGALPRVWFSLADMPGRRAMEEIEALAFSLDDLQRMNAQSSRPVVLYSKTGYLMLSEFGGTEKEPSFRVWMFLPAPLWNEMRERRKLSIREIVMASWGYLDGLEAERERDGYSPVVSLPRSDR
;
A
#
# COMPACT_ATOMS: atom_id res chain seq x y z
N MET A 1 3.81 6.15 -22.48
CA MET A 1 2.96 7.35 -22.35
C MET A 1 3.79 8.62 -22.36
N ILE A 2 3.36 9.62 -23.14
CA ILE A 2 4.03 10.92 -23.26
C ILE A 2 3.05 12.03 -22.85
N TYR A 3 3.51 12.98 -22.06
CA TYR A 3 2.76 14.13 -21.58
C TYR A 3 3.54 15.43 -21.78
N GLU A 4 2.81 16.54 -21.85
CA GLU A 4 3.35 17.91 -21.77
C GLU A 4 2.74 18.64 -20.57
N LEU A 5 3.58 19.34 -19.81
CA LEU A 5 3.11 20.22 -18.74
C LEU A 5 2.69 21.56 -19.32
N MET A 6 1.38 21.83 -19.28
CA MET A 6 0.81 23.08 -19.79
C MET A 6 1.09 24.25 -18.85
N SER A 7 1.05 25.47 -19.37
CA SER A 7 1.29 26.71 -18.61
C SER A 7 0.35 26.91 -17.41
N LYS A 8 -0.84 26.30 -17.44
CA LYS A 8 -1.82 26.31 -16.34
C LYS A 8 -1.52 25.27 -15.24
N GLY A 9 -0.45 24.48 -15.39
CA GLY A 9 -0.08 23.41 -14.46
C GLY A 9 -0.85 22.09 -14.65
N THR A 10 -1.54 21.93 -15.78
CA THR A 10 -2.26 20.69 -16.15
C THR A 10 -1.45 19.83 -17.11
N LEU A 11 -1.72 18.53 -17.15
CA LEU A 11 -1.12 17.61 -18.12
C LEU A 11 -1.92 17.59 -19.44
N ALA A 12 -1.21 17.58 -20.56
CA ALA A 12 -1.76 17.23 -21.85
C ALA A 12 -1.11 15.93 -22.34
N LYS A 13 -1.93 14.90 -22.65
CA LYS A 13 -1.42 13.64 -23.22
C LYS A 13 -1.05 13.86 -24.68
N LEU A 14 0.16 13.45 -25.05
CA LEU A 14 0.67 13.46 -26.41
C LEU A 14 0.59 12.06 -27.05
N PRO A 15 0.70 11.94 -28.38
CA PRO A 15 0.78 10.65 -29.05
C PRO A 15 1.93 9.80 -28.51
N ASP A 16 1.66 8.52 -28.22
CA ASP A 16 2.63 7.63 -27.59
C ASP A 16 3.83 7.27 -28.49
N ASP A 17 3.66 7.42 -29.81
CA ASP A 17 4.64 7.18 -30.88
C ASP A 17 5.42 8.45 -31.28
N MET A 18 5.18 9.58 -30.62
CA MET A 18 5.85 10.85 -30.93
C MET A 18 7.38 10.72 -30.78
N ALA A 19 8.10 10.97 -31.86
CA ALA A 19 9.55 11.04 -31.85
C ALA A 19 10.04 12.33 -31.18
N ILE A 20 10.87 12.20 -30.15
CA ILE A 20 11.47 13.34 -29.45
C ILE A 20 12.98 13.26 -29.63
N HIS A 21 13.50 14.10 -30.52
CA HIS A 21 14.92 14.16 -30.84
C HIS A 21 15.74 14.63 -29.63
N GLY A 22 16.91 14.01 -29.40
CA GLY A 22 17.82 14.38 -28.31
C GLY A 22 17.48 13.80 -26.93
N MET A 23 16.44 12.95 -26.83
CA MET A 23 16.17 12.19 -25.62
C MET A 23 17.21 11.08 -25.43
N PRO A 24 17.72 10.85 -24.20
CA PRO A 24 18.57 9.71 -23.95
C PRO A 24 17.82 8.40 -24.18
N SER A 25 18.52 7.41 -24.75
CA SER A 25 17.99 6.07 -24.94
C SER A 25 17.75 5.41 -23.58
N CYS A 26 16.50 5.16 -23.22
CA CYS A 26 16.15 4.43 -22.00
C CYS A 26 15.30 3.20 -22.36
N PRO A 27 15.81 1.97 -22.16
CA PRO A 27 15.13 0.74 -22.55
C PRO A 27 13.87 0.46 -21.71
N SER A 28 13.70 1.10 -20.55
CA SER A 28 12.58 0.89 -19.63
C SER A 28 11.68 2.13 -19.45
N ARG A 29 11.72 3.08 -20.40
CA ARG A 29 10.85 4.27 -20.36
C ARG A 29 9.38 3.87 -20.52
N LYS A 30 8.57 4.18 -19.51
CA LYS A 30 7.11 3.95 -19.51
C LYS A 30 6.33 5.27 -19.54
N VAL A 31 6.83 6.29 -18.83
CA VAL A 31 6.21 7.61 -18.76
C VAL A 31 7.25 8.69 -19.05
N LEU A 32 6.86 9.67 -19.86
CA LEU A 32 7.66 10.86 -20.15
C LEU A 32 6.78 12.10 -19.99
N LEU A 33 7.26 13.08 -19.23
CA LEU A 33 6.68 14.40 -19.12
C LEU A 33 7.66 15.43 -19.68
N LEU A 34 7.23 16.16 -20.70
CA LEU A 34 7.92 17.33 -21.22
C LEU A 34 7.64 18.53 -20.32
N LEU A 35 8.72 19.18 -19.90
CA LEU A 35 8.70 20.32 -19.01
C LEU A 35 9.18 21.58 -19.77
N PRO A 36 8.84 22.79 -19.29
CA PRO A 36 9.43 24.02 -19.78
C PRO A 36 10.97 24.00 -19.78
N PHE A 37 11.58 24.87 -20.58
CA PHE A 37 13.04 25.05 -20.67
C PHE A 37 13.81 23.83 -21.23
N ASN A 38 13.19 23.09 -22.14
CA ASN A 38 13.79 21.90 -22.77
C ASN A 38 14.18 20.81 -21.75
N ARG A 39 13.40 20.72 -20.67
CA ARG A 39 13.59 19.74 -19.59
C ARG A 39 12.58 18.60 -19.75
N TYR A 40 12.87 17.48 -19.11
CA TYR A 40 11.93 16.38 -19.01
C TYR A 40 11.98 15.71 -17.66
N LEU A 41 10.90 15.02 -17.33
CA LEU A 41 10.79 14.07 -16.25
C LEU A 41 10.43 12.71 -16.84
N GLN A 42 11.18 11.68 -16.49
CA GLN A 42 11.00 10.33 -17.02
C GLN A 42 10.73 9.35 -15.89
N GLY A 43 9.69 8.54 -16.06
CA GLY A 43 9.32 7.43 -15.19
C GLY A 43 9.61 6.09 -15.86
N GLY A 44 10.22 5.18 -15.10
CA GLY A 44 10.51 3.83 -15.58
C GLY A 44 10.73 2.84 -14.44
N VAL A 45 11.07 1.61 -14.83
CA VAL A 45 11.32 0.50 -13.90
C VAL A 45 12.81 0.42 -13.57
N ALA A 46 13.13 0.24 -12.29
CA ALA A 46 14.47 -0.10 -11.83
C ALA A 46 14.43 -1.33 -10.91
N LEU A 47 15.35 -2.28 -11.14
CA LEU A 47 15.40 -3.59 -10.46
C LEU A 47 15.30 -3.55 -8.92
N ARG A 48 15.75 -2.47 -8.26
CA ARG A 48 15.73 -2.35 -6.79
C ARG A 48 14.59 -1.51 -6.23
N ASN A 49 14.17 -0.47 -6.94
CA ASN A 49 13.23 0.52 -6.40
C ASN A 49 11.82 0.35 -6.99
N TYR A 50 11.63 -0.56 -7.95
CA TYR A 50 10.43 -0.79 -8.78
C TYR A 50 10.02 0.42 -9.64
N GLU A 51 9.97 1.59 -9.02
CA GLU A 51 9.70 2.90 -9.59
C GLU A 51 10.98 3.75 -9.56
N ARG A 52 11.34 4.34 -10.70
CA ARG A 52 12.45 5.29 -10.81
C ARG A 52 12.03 6.52 -11.60
N TRP A 53 12.31 7.69 -11.04
CA TRP A 53 12.10 8.97 -11.72
C TRP A 53 13.40 9.71 -11.94
N THR A 54 13.64 10.14 -13.17
CA THR A 54 14.80 10.98 -13.51
C THR A 54 14.35 12.27 -14.15
N VAL A 55 15.05 13.35 -13.81
CA VAL A 55 14.87 14.66 -14.42
C VAL A 55 16.14 15.04 -15.17
N GLY A 56 15.99 15.56 -16.38
CA GLY A 56 17.12 15.87 -17.26
C GLY A 56 16.83 17.04 -18.20
N ARG A 57 17.81 17.32 -19.05
CA ARG A 57 17.71 18.27 -20.16
C ARG A 57 17.94 17.55 -21.48
N ILE A 58 17.07 17.82 -22.45
CA ILE A 58 17.15 17.21 -23.77
C ILE A 58 18.45 17.66 -24.44
N GLY A 59 19.25 16.69 -24.91
CA GLY A 59 20.53 16.92 -25.58
C GLY A 59 21.77 16.93 -24.67
N ASP A 60 21.62 17.05 -23.35
CA ASP A 60 22.76 17.23 -22.43
C ASP A 60 23.26 15.90 -21.84
N GLY A 61 22.41 14.85 -21.85
CA GLY A 61 22.74 13.50 -21.36
C GLY A 61 22.96 13.38 -19.84
N GLN A 62 22.69 14.45 -19.08
CA GLN A 62 22.83 14.50 -17.62
C GLN A 62 21.47 14.38 -16.94
N ASP A 63 21.28 13.26 -16.24
CA ASP A 63 20.04 12.91 -15.55
C ASP A 63 20.27 12.86 -14.04
N ARG A 64 19.33 13.41 -13.28
CA ARG A 64 19.32 13.32 -11.82
C ARG A 64 18.08 12.56 -11.36
N GLU A 65 18.27 11.60 -10.46
CA GLU A 65 17.16 10.90 -9.84
C GLU A 65 16.37 11.80 -8.89
N ILE A 66 15.06 11.64 -8.87
CA ILE A 66 14.15 12.30 -7.95
C ILE A 66 13.14 11.31 -7.40
N PHE A 67 12.46 11.70 -6.32
CA PHE A 67 11.34 10.94 -5.74
C PHE A 67 10.05 11.73 -5.85
N LEU A 68 8.98 11.03 -6.20
CA LEU A 68 7.61 11.53 -6.26
C LEU A 68 6.78 10.80 -5.21
N TYR A 69 5.94 11.52 -4.47
CA TYR A 69 5.06 10.96 -3.45
C TYR A 69 3.60 11.31 -3.79
N ASP A 70 2.70 10.33 -3.68
CA ASP A 70 1.28 10.54 -4.01
C ASP A 70 0.68 11.61 -3.11
N GLY A 71 -0.15 12.48 -3.68
CA GLY A 71 -0.76 13.58 -2.94
C GLY A 71 0.20 14.71 -2.53
N GLU A 72 1.48 14.65 -2.89
CA GLU A 72 2.45 15.69 -2.57
C GLU A 72 2.92 16.47 -3.81
N GLN A 73 3.03 17.79 -3.64
CA GLN A 73 3.58 18.68 -4.65
C GLN A 73 5.10 18.44 -4.80
N LYS A 74 5.61 18.50 -6.04
CA LYS A 74 7.06 18.42 -6.31
C LYS A 74 7.59 19.70 -6.94
N VAL A 75 8.59 20.31 -6.31
CA VAL A 75 9.34 21.44 -6.89
C VAL A 75 10.67 20.93 -7.47
N LEU A 76 10.85 21.11 -8.77
CA LEU A 76 12.06 20.77 -9.51
C LEU A 76 12.91 22.02 -9.68
N SER A 77 14.16 21.98 -9.21
CA SER A 77 15.12 23.09 -9.33
C SER A 77 16.31 22.72 -10.21
N PHE A 78 16.70 23.63 -11.11
CA PHE A 78 17.63 23.34 -12.22
C PHE A 78 18.97 24.12 -12.20
N GLY A 79 19.32 24.77 -11.08
CA GLY A 79 20.65 25.37 -10.87
C GLY A 79 20.84 26.79 -11.43
N ASP A 80 19.92 27.25 -12.29
CA ASP A 80 19.88 28.56 -12.95
C ASP A 80 18.73 29.46 -12.44
N GLY A 81 18.17 29.11 -11.28
CA GLY A 81 16.97 29.76 -10.75
C GLY A 81 15.66 29.30 -11.41
N GLN A 82 15.71 28.49 -12.47
CA GLN A 82 14.52 27.89 -13.06
C GLN A 82 13.93 26.87 -12.09
N ARG A 83 12.62 27.00 -11.89
CA ARG A 83 11.83 26.10 -11.07
C ARG A 83 10.59 25.67 -11.83
N VAL A 84 10.27 24.40 -11.76
CA VAL A 84 9.02 23.85 -12.25
C VAL A 84 8.32 23.17 -11.08
N THR A 85 7.05 23.51 -10.90
CA THR A 85 6.24 22.96 -9.81
C THR A 85 5.19 22.03 -10.38
N LEU A 86 5.23 20.77 -9.96
CA LEU A 86 4.21 19.77 -10.25
C LEU A 86 3.23 19.75 -9.08
N SER A 87 1.94 19.97 -9.35
CA SER A 87 0.90 19.87 -8.31
C SER A 87 0.77 18.43 -7.80
N ALA A 88 0.14 18.27 -6.63
CA ALA A 88 -0.15 16.94 -6.07
C ALA A 88 -0.94 16.05 -7.04
N ASP A 89 -1.91 16.62 -7.77
CA ASP A 89 -2.72 15.90 -8.75
C ASP A 89 -1.87 15.41 -9.92
N VAL A 90 -0.99 16.27 -10.46
CA VAL A 90 -0.07 15.92 -11.55
C VAL A 90 0.88 14.82 -11.11
N VAL A 91 1.43 14.91 -9.89
CA VAL A 91 2.30 13.86 -9.35
C VAL A 91 1.56 12.53 -9.24
N THR A 92 0.34 12.55 -8.70
CA THR A 92 -0.50 11.35 -8.54
C THR A 92 -0.84 10.73 -9.90
N GLU A 93 -1.20 11.56 -10.90
CA GLU A 93 -1.52 11.09 -12.26
C GLU A 93 -0.30 10.46 -12.94
N LEU A 94 0.89 11.06 -12.84
CA LEU A 94 2.12 10.51 -13.41
C LEU A 94 2.48 9.15 -12.78
N ARG A 95 2.35 9.02 -11.46
CA ARG A 95 2.63 7.76 -10.75
C ARG A 95 1.62 6.69 -11.10
N ALA A 96 0.33 7.03 -11.18
CA ALA A 96 -0.71 6.11 -11.65
C ALA A 96 -0.46 5.65 -13.10
N ALA A 97 -0.10 6.58 -14.00
CA ALA A 97 0.24 6.27 -15.38
C ALA A 97 1.45 5.33 -15.48
N LEU A 98 2.43 5.46 -14.57
CA LEU A 98 3.58 4.55 -14.52
C LEU A 98 3.17 3.17 -13.99
N ARG A 99 2.47 3.09 -12.86
CA ARG A 99 2.02 1.82 -12.25
C ARG A 99 1.15 0.99 -13.18
N SER A 100 0.21 1.61 -13.89
CA SER A 100 -0.67 0.92 -14.85
C SER A 100 0.05 0.23 -16.01
N GLN A 101 1.35 0.50 -16.21
CA GLN A 101 2.18 -0.11 -17.25
C GLN A 101 3.25 -1.08 -16.70
N MET A 102 3.20 -1.36 -15.39
CA MET A 102 4.09 -2.27 -14.67
C MET A 102 3.24 -3.40 -14.09
N PRO A 103 3.77 -4.64 -14.04
CA PRO A 103 3.13 -5.68 -13.24
C PRO A 103 3.08 -5.23 -11.76
N PRO A 104 2.39 -5.98 -10.88
CA PRO A 104 2.51 -5.77 -9.44
C PRO A 104 3.90 -6.19 -8.93
N PRO A 105 4.48 -5.51 -7.92
CA PRO A 105 5.77 -5.89 -7.34
C PRO A 105 5.69 -7.16 -6.48
N GLY A 106 6.86 -7.75 -6.22
CA GLY A 106 7.03 -8.92 -5.36
C GLY A 106 6.98 -10.26 -6.09
N GLU A 107 7.50 -11.29 -5.43
CA GLU A 107 7.66 -12.64 -6.00
C GLU A 107 6.42 -13.50 -5.78
N HIS A 108 5.91 -14.09 -6.87
CA HIS A 108 4.73 -14.95 -6.84
C HIS A 108 4.94 -16.21 -5.98
N LEU A 109 6.00 -16.99 -6.25
CA LEU A 109 6.21 -18.30 -5.63
C LEU A 109 6.26 -18.23 -4.10
N ALA A 110 7.01 -17.27 -3.56
CA ALA A 110 7.12 -17.09 -2.10
C ALA A 110 5.75 -16.74 -1.49
N SER A 111 5.00 -15.85 -2.14
CA SER A 111 3.68 -15.40 -1.68
C SER A 111 2.65 -16.54 -1.73
N ALA A 112 2.65 -17.31 -2.82
CA ALA A 112 1.76 -18.45 -3.02
C ALA A 112 2.04 -19.57 -2.02
N LEU A 113 3.31 -19.87 -1.73
CA LEU A 113 3.69 -20.87 -0.72
C LEU A 113 3.23 -20.48 0.69
N ILE A 114 3.36 -19.19 1.06
CA ILE A 114 2.87 -18.70 2.36
C ILE A 114 1.35 -18.84 2.41
N LEU A 115 0.62 -18.35 1.41
CA LEU A 115 -0.84 -18.44 1.37
C LEU A 115 -1.31 -19.89 1.47
N ARG A 116 -0.72 -20.80 0.67
CA ARG A 116 -1.02 -22.25 0.73
C ARG A 116 -0.81 -22.82 2.13
N GLY A 117 0.28 -22.45 2.80
CA GLY A 117 0.57 -22.87 4.16
C GLY A 117 -0.42 -22.33 5.22
N LEU A 118 -1.13 -21.23 4.91
CA LEU A 118 -2.18 -20.68 5.76
C LEU A 118 -3.53 -21.39 5.57
N LEU A 119 -3.81 -21.87 4.35
CA LEU A 119 -5.12 -22.42 3.98
C LEU A 119 -5.33 -23.93 4.26
N LYS A 120 -4.28 -24.70 4.61
CA LYS A 120 -4.25 -26.13 5.06
C LYS A 120 -5.37 -27.11 4.58
N ASP A 121 -4.95 -28.24 3.98
CA ASP A 121 -5.67 -29.52 3.73
C ASP A 121 -6.99 -29.54 2.91
N GLU A 122 -7.65 -28.41 2.65
CA GLU A 122 -8.80 -28.35 1.71
C GLU A 122 -8.66 -27.21 0.69
N SER A 123 -7.42 -26.78 0.41
CA SER A 123 -7.21 -25.57 -0.39
C SER A 123 -7.52 -25.79 -1.87
N LEU A 124 -8.38 -24.93 -2.43
CA LEU A 124 -8.58 -24.71 -3.86
C LEU A 124 -7.27 -24.56 -4.67
N PHE A 125 -6.18 -24.18 -3.99
CA PHE A 125 -4.83 -23.94 -4.53
C PHE A 125 -3.82 -25.05 -4.22
N ALA A 126 -4.27 -26.29 -3.99
CA ALA A 126 -3.38 -27.42 -3.69
C ALA A 126 -2.55 -27.87 -4.91
N ASP A 127 -3.02 -27.58 -6.12
CA ASP A 127 -2.32 -27.93 -7.36
C ASP A 127 -1.04 -27.10 -7.53
N ASP A 128 0.05 -27.77 -7.85
CA ASP A 128 1.35 -27.13 -8.12
C ASP A 128 1.31 -26.23 -9.36
N CYS A 129 0.28 -26.33 -10.22
CA CYS A 129 0.07 -25.39 -11.31
C CYS A 129 -0.05 -23.95 -10.79
N PHE A 130 -0.74 -23.73 -9.67
CA PHE A 130 -0.92 -22.40 -9.07
C PHE A 130 0.36 -21.81 -8.47
N LEU A 131 1.38 -22.61 -8.20
CA LEU A 131 2.68 -22.13 -7.72
C LEU A 131 3.63 -21.71 -8.84
N ASN A 132 3.44 -22.31 -10.01
CA ASN A 132 4.33 -22.14 -11.16
C ASN A 132 3.75 -21.21 -12.22
N ASP A 133 2.44 -20.93 -12.14
CA ASP A 133 1.70 -20.10 -13.09
C ASP A 133 0.91 -19.02 -12.35
N GLU A 134 1.46 -17.81 -12.37
CA GLU A 134 0.88 -16.64 -11.71
C GLU A 134 -0.44 -16.21 -12.36
N GLU A 135 -0.62 -16.41 -13.67
CA GLU A 135 -1.86 -16.06 -14.37
C GLU A 135 -3.00 -17.00 -13.94
N VAL A 136 -2.72 -18.31 -13.88
CA VAL A 136 -3.71 -19.29 -13.42
C VAL A 136 -4.12 -19.01 -11.98
N MET A 137 -3.16 -18.71 -11.10
CA MET A 137 -3.46 -18.31 -9.72
C MET A 137 -4.27 -17.02 -9.67
N ALA A 138 -3.89 -15.98 -10.41
CA ALA A 138 -4.58 -14.70 -10.43
C ALA A 138 -6.04 -14.87 -10.88
N LEU A 139 -6.30 -15.65 -11.92
CA LEU A 139 -7.64 -15.94 -12.43
C LEU A 139 -8.51 -16.67 -11.42
N GLU A 140 -7.95 -17.64 -10.69
CA GLU A 140 -8.72 -18.38 -9.69
C GLU A 140 -9.01 -17.50 -8.46
N LEU A 141 -8.04 -16.68 -8.02
CA LEU A 141 -8.22 -15.72 -6.93
C LEU A 141 -9.34 -14.70 -7.20
N GLU A 142 -9.69 -14.41 -8.46
CA GLU A 142 -10.82 -13.52 -8.78
C GLU A 142 -12.17 -14.01 -8.20
N ARG A 143 -12.29 -15.31 -7.90
CA ARG A 143 -13.49 -15.91 -7.29
C ARG A 143 -13.46 -15.90 -5.76
N HIS A 144 -12.31 -15.60 -5.17
CA HIS A 144 -12.01 -15.81 -3.76
C HIS A 144 -11.43 -14.53 -3.15
N LEU A 145 -12.32 -13.57 -2.81
CA LEU A 145 -11.96 -12.22 -2.38
C LEU A 145 -10.99 -12.22 -1.18
N THR A 146 -11.29 -13.00 -0.14
CA THR A 146 -10.48 -13.06 1.09
C THR A 146 -9.06 -13.55 0.80
N GLU A 147 -8.93 -14.61 0.00
CA GLU A 147 -7.66 -15.19 -0.41
C GLU A 147 -6.90 -14.27 -1.36
N ARG A 148 -7.60 -13.56 -2.26
CA ARG A 148 -7.00 -12.57 -3.17
C ARG A 148 -6.40 -11.40 -2.40
N MET A 149 -7.15 -10.82 -1.47
CA MET A 149 -6.68 -9.76 -0.59
C MET A 149 -5.45 -10.21 0.21
N ALA A 150 -5.49 -11.42 0.79
CA ALA A 150 -4.38 -11.96 1.55
C ALA A 150 -3.14 -12.23 0.68
N TYR A 151 -3.33 -12.78 -0.53
CA TYR A 151 -2.25 -13.01 -1.49
C TYR A 151 -1.50 -11.73 -1.80
N TRP A 152 -2.21 -10.66 -2.17
CA TRP A 152 -1.60 -9.38 -2.51
C TRP A 152 -0.96 -8.71 -1.30
N ALA A 153 -1.59 -8.77 -0.12
CA ALA A 153 -0.99 -8.23 1.10
C ALA A 153 0.32 -8.92 1.47
N ILE A 154 0.38 -10.26 1.38
CA ILE A 154 1.61 -11.02 1.60
C ILE A 154 2.67 -10.61 0.58
N ARG A 155 2.30 -10.53 -0.71
CA ARG A 155 3.24 -10.22 -1.78
C ARG A 155 3.87 -8.84 -1.64
N PHE A 156 3.06 -7.82 -1.39
CA PHE A 156 3.55 -6.45 -1.19
C PHE A 156 4.33 -6.29 0.12
N ALA A 157 3.92 -7.00 1.18
CA ALA A 157 4.67 -7.05 2.43
C ALA A 157 6.08 -7.64 2.22
N LEU A 158 6.19 -8.78 1.54
CA LEU A 158 7.48 -9.40 1.22
C LEU A 158 8.37 -8.48 0.37
N PHE A 159 7.78 -7.84 -0.65
CA PHE A 159 8.51 -6.89 -1.49
C PHE A 159 9.10 -5.72 -0.68
N ARG A 160 8.38 -5.26 0.35
CA ARG A 160 8.82 -4.18 1.26
C ARG A 160 9.69 -4.66 2.42
N ASN A 161 9.94 -5.97 2.54
CA ASN A 161 10.55 -6.60 3.72
C ASN A 161 9.77 -6.35 5.02
N ASP A 162 8.45 -6.15 4.95
CA ASP A 162 7.57 -5.97 6.11
C ASP A 162 7.02 -7.32 6.59
N TYR A 163 7.86 -8.08 7.30
CA TYR A 163 7.48 -9.39 7.84
C TYR A 163 6.42 -9.30 8.95
N GLU A 164 6.28 -8.15 9.61
CA GLU A 164 5.21 -7.91 10.58
C GLU A 164 3.86 -7.87 9.90
N SER A 165 3.75 -7.25 8.71
CA SER A 165 2.53 -7.32 7.89
C SER A 165 2.16 -8.75 7.51
N VAL A 166 3.13 -9.57 7.10
CA VAL A 166 2.89 -11.00 6.83
C VAL A 166 2.34 -11.71 8.08
N SER A 167 2.88 -11.40 9.26
CA SER A 167 2.39 -11.94 10.54
C SER A 167 0.94 -11.53 10.84
N ARG A 168 0.59 -10.25 10.60
CA ARG A 168 -0.78 -9.74 10.76
C ARG A 168 -1.76 -10.42 9.81
N VAL A 169 -1.43 -10.55 8.52
CA VAL A 169 -2.27 -11.26 7.54
C VAL A 169 -2.45 -12.74 7.93
N LYS A 170 -1.40 -13.39 8.43
CA LYS A 170 -1.48 -14.74 8.97
C LYS A 170 -2.43 -14.85 10.18
N THR A 171 -2.37 -13.91 11.11
CA THR A 171 -3.29 -13.87 12.26
C THR A 171 -4.72 -13.62 11.80
N TRP A 172 -4.92 -12.74 10.83
CA TRP A 172 -6.23 -12.49 10.23
C TRP A 172 -6.82 -13.77 9.63
N LEU A 173 -6.14 -14.41 8.68
CA LEU A 173 -6.67 -15.60 8.01
C LEU A 173 -6.95 -16.76 8.97
N LYS A 174 -6.07 -16.98 9.95
CA LYS A 174 -6.23 -18.11 10.89
C LYS A 174 -7.32 -17.92 11.93
N SER A 175 -7.50 -16.69 12.40
CA SER A 175 -8.35 -16.42 13.57
C SER A 175 -9.67 -15.72 13.21
N ALA A 176 -9.71 -15.01 12.08
CA ALA A 176 -10.76 -14.06 11.74
C ALA A 176 -11.06 -13.94 10.23
N GLY A 177 -10.69 -14.92 9.39
CA GLY A 177 -10.83 -14.84 7.93
C GLY A 177 -12.25 -14.47 7.48
N ASP A 178 -13.26 -15.09 8.07
CA ASP A 178 -14.69 -14.94 7.76
C ASP A 178 -15.40 -13.83 8.55
N VAL A 179 -14.71 -13.17 9.50
CA VAL A 179 -15.34 -12.18 10.41
C VAL A 179 -15.79 -10.94 9.66
N PHE A 180 -15.05 -10.56 8.62
CA PHE A 180 -15.22 -9.28 7.93
C PHE A 180 -16.12 -9.36 6.67
N GLU A 181 -16.55 -10.56 6.27
CA GLU A 181 -17.31 -10.78 5.04
C GLU A 181 -18.75 -10.24 5.09
N ARG A 182 -19.30 -10.00 6.29
CA ARG A 182 -20.74 -9.71 6.49
C ARG A 182 -21.16 -8.25 6.27
N GLY A 183 -20.39 -7.46 5.53
CA GLY A 183 -20.78 -6.10 5.11
C GLY A 183 -21.02 -5.10 6.25
N GLY A 184 -20.43 -5.34 7.42
CA GLY A 184 -20.54 -4.45 8.58
C GLY A 184 -19.60 -3.25 8.51
N ALA A 185 -19.71 -2.36 9.51
CA ALA A 185 -18.73 -1.29 9.70
C ALA A 185 -17.32 -1.88 9.87
N LEU A 186 -16.35 -1.30 9.16
CA LEU A 186 -14.96 -1.77 9.16
C LEU A 186 -14.22 -1.33 10.42
N PRO A 187 -13.19 -2.08 10.86
CA PRO A 187 -12.26 -1.58 11.86
C PRO A 187 -11.54 -0.33 11.34
N ARG A 188 -11.07 0.52 12.25
CA ARG A 188 -10.26 1.71 11.92
C ARG A 188 -8.99 1.72 12.74
N VAL A 189 -7.90 2.15 12.14
CA VAL A 189 -6.58 2.19 12.79
C VAL A 189 -5.94 3.57 12.64
N TRP A 190 -5.31 4.04 13.71
CA TRP A 190 -4.47 5.22 13.72
C TRP A 190 -3.15 4.92 14.44
N PHE A 191 -2.11 5.65 14.07
CA PHE A 191 -0.77 5.47 14.60
C PHE A 191 -0.26 6.75 15.24
N SER A 192 0.51 6.62 16.32
CA SER A 192 1.22 7.75 16.90
C SER A 192 2.61 7.34 17.40
N LEU A 193 3.62 8.12 17.00
CA LEU A 193 4.97 8.04 17.58
C LEU A 193 5.00 8.68 18.98
N ALA A 194 4.19 9.72 19.16
CA ALA A 194 3.98 10.36 20.44
C ALA A 194 2.86 9.66 21.24
N ASP A 195 2.64 10.19 22.44
CA ASP A 195 1.63 9.76 23.39
C ASP A 195 0.19 9.83 22.89
N MET A 196 -0.09 10.77 21.98
CA MET A 196 -1.43 11.03 21.46
C MET A 196 -1.46 10.98 19.92
N PRO A 197 -2.60 10.64 19.31
CA PRO A 197 -2.79 10.75 17.86
C PRO A 197 -2.62 12.19 17.36
N GLY A 198 -2.33 12.34 16.06
CA GLY A 198 -2.34 13.65 15.41
C GLY A 198 -3.75 14.29 15.40
N ARG A 199 -3.83 15.60 15.15
CA ARG A 199 -5.10 16.37 15.22
C ARG A 199 -6.25 15.73 14.43
N ARG A 200 -6.03 15.39 13.16
CA ARG A 200 -7.04 14.76 12.31
C ARG A 200 -7.51 13.41 12.87
N ALA A 201 -6.58 12.59 13.36
CA ALA A 201 -6.92 11.31 13.96
C ALA A 201 -7.74 11.49 15.25
N MET A 202 -7.42 12.50 16.06
CA MET A 202 -8.22 12.84 17.25
C MET A 202 -9.64 13.26 16.87
N GLU A 203 -9.82 14.10 15.85
CA GLU A 203 -11.15 14.51 15.36
C GLU A 203 -11.96 13.29 14.88
N GLU A 204 -11.34 12.35 14.17
CA GLU A 204 -11.97 11.11 13.71
C GLU A 204 -12.35 10.18 14.87
N ILE A 205 -11.52 10.10 15.91
CA ILE A 205 -11.77 9.30 17.12
C ILE A 205 -12.88 9.95 17.99
N GLU A 206 -12.88 11.28 18.10
CA GLU A 206 -13.92 12.03 18.82
C GLU A 206 -15.29 11.87 18.16
N ALA A 207 -15.35 11.84 16.82
CA ALA A 207 -16.56 11.50 16.07
C ALA A 207 -17.11 10.09 16.39
N LEU A 208 -16.28 9.20 16.93
CA LEU A 208 -16.67 7.87 17.43
C LEU A 208 -17.06 7.88 18.92
N ALA A 209 -17.28 9.07 19.50
CA ALA A 209 -17.65 9.28 20.90
C ALA A 209 -16.56 8.87 21.92
N PHE A 210 -15.29 9.08 21.58
CA PHE A 210 -14.17 8.99 22.51
C PHE A 210 -13.52 10.37 22.67
N SER A 211 -13.68 10.99 23.84
CA SER A 211 -13.21 12.34 24.14
C SER A 211 -11.69 12.39 24.35
N LEU A 212 -11.08 13.57 24.24
CA LEU A 212 -9.66 13.76 24.57
C LEU A 212 -9.29 13.20 25.96
N ASP A 213 -10.16 13.40 26.95
CA ASP A 213 -9.97 12.88 28.30
C ASP A 213 -9.96 11.35 28.34
N ASP A 214 -10.76 10.67 27.50
CA ASP A 214 -10.73 9.22 27.35
C ASP A 214 -9.35 8.75 26.87
N LEU A 215 -8.81 9.39 25.82
CA LEU A 215 -7.52 9.04 25.25
C LEU A 215 -6.38 9.28 26.25
N GLN A 216 -6.41 10.40 26.97
CA GLN A 216 -5.43 10.70 28.02
C GLN A 216 -5.50 9.67 29.15
N ARG A 217 -6.71 9.26 29.57
CA ARG A 217 -6.90 8.20 30.57
C ARG A 217 -6.36 6.86 30.09
N MET A 218 -6.59 6.49 28.83
CA MET A 218 -5.99 5.28 28.27
C MET A 218 -4.47 5.37 28.30
N ASN A 219 -3.88 6.48 27.86
CA ASN A 219 -2.44 6.62 27.79
C ASN A 219 -1.78 6.66 29.18
N ALA A 220 -2.45 7.14 30.22
CA ALA A 220 -1.94 7.13 31.59
C ALA A 220 -1.84 5.73 32.22
N GLN A 221 -2.50 4.71 31.66
CA GLN A 221 -2.40 3.35 32.18
C GLN A 221 -1.04 2.71 31.85
N SER A 222 -0.45 2.03 32.83
CA SER A 222 0.85 1.36 32.69
C SER A 222 0.78 0.01 31.98
N SER A 223 -0.36 -0.67 32.01
CA SER A 223 -0.54 -1.95 31.31
C SER A 223 -1.03 -1.74 29.88
N ARG A 224 -0.43 -2.45 28.92
CA ARG A 224 -0.86 -2.50 27.52
C ARG A 224 -1.18 -3.94 27.12
N PRO A 225 -2.21 -4.20 26.29
CA PRO A 225 -3.11 -3.23 25.67
C PRO A 225 -4.21 -2.69 26.63
N VAL A 226 -4.78 -1.53 26.30
CA VAL A 226 -5.91 -0.92 27.02
C VAL A 226 -7.14 -0.91 26.12
N VAL A 227 -8.33 -1.08 26.71
CA VAL A 227 -9.61 -1.03 25.99
C VAL A 227 -10.56 -0.06 26.67
N LEU A 228 -11.20 0.78 25.88
CA LEU A 228 -12.35 1.59 26.29
C LEU A 228 -13.57 1.25 25.43
N TYR A 229 -14.73 1.28 26.06
CA TYR A 229 -16.02 1.08 25.41
C TYR A 229 -16.74 2.43 25.28
N SER A 230 -17.43 2.61 24.16
CA SER A 230 -18.42 3.67 23.96
C SER A 230 -19.65 3.07 23.28
N LYS A 231 -20.73 3.87 23.16
CA LYS A 231 -21.96 3.46 22.45
C LYS A 231 -21.73 3.07 20.98
N THR A 232 -20.62 3.48 20.36
CA THR A 232 -20.33 3.19 18.95
C THR A 232 -19.47 1.93 18.78
N GLY A 233 -18.76 1.49 19.82
CA GLY A 233 -17.87 0.33 19.76
C GLY A 233 -16.75 0.39 20.79
N TYR A 234 -15.61 -0.21 20.46
CA TYR A 234 -14.48 -0.38 21.36
C TYR A 234 -13.23 0.26 20.77
N LEU A 235 -12.55 1.09 21.56
CA LEU A 235 -11.25 1.66 21.24
C LEU A 235 -10.17 0.91 22.01
N MET A 236 -9.16 0.43 21.30
CA MET A 236 -8.01 -0.28 21.85
C MET A 236 -6.74 0.54 21.64
N LEU A 237 -5.90 0.59 22.66
CA LEU A 237 -4.56 1.17 22.61
C LEU A 237 -3.53 0.05 22.85
N SER A 238 -2.71 -0.21 21.85
CA SER A 238 -1.61 -1.17 21.89
C SER A 238 -0.29 -0.48 21.59
N GLU A 239 0.80 -1.04 22.08
CA GLU A 239 2.16 -0.60 21.78
C GLU A 239 2.87 -1.67 20.95
N PHE A 240 3.53 -1.25 19.88
CA PHE A 240 4.27 -2.09 18.96
C PHE A 240 5.69 -1.54 18.77
N GLY A 241 6.63 -2.41 18.39
CA GLY A 241 8.05 -2.06 18.33
C GLY A 241 8.70 -2.03 19.72
N GLY A 242 9.77 -1.23 19.86
CA GLY A 242 10.50 -1.12 21.12
C GLY A 242 11.61 -2.16 21.29
N THR A 243 12.38 -2.41 20.22
CA THR A 243 13.67 -3.10 20.34
C THR A 243 14.79 -2.06 20.41
N GLU A 244 16.02 -2.44 20.78
CA GLU A 244 17.16 -1.51 20.84
C GLU A 244 17.40 -0.72 19.54
N LYS A 245 16.87 -1.19 18.40
CA LYS A 245 17.07 -0.60 17.07
C LYS A 245 15.86 0.17 16.53
N GLU A 246 14.67 -0.02 17.09
CA GLU A 246 13.43 0.54 16.54
C GLU A 246 12.57 1.20 17.63
N PRO A 247 12.20 2.49 17.47
CA PRO A 247 11.35 3.17 18.44
C PRO A 247 9.99 2.49 18.53
N SER A 248 9.43 2.42 19.75
CA SER A 248 8.06 1.96 19.91
C SER A 248 7.09 3.00 19.35
N PHE A 249 5.95 2.53 18.87
CA PHE A 249 4.84 3.36 18.43
C PHE A 249 3.52 2.79 18.94
N ARG A 250 2.53 3.67 19.04
CA ARG A 250 1.20 3.34 19.53
C ARG A 250 0.25 3.09 18.36
N VAL A 251 -0.56 2.06 18.53
CA VAL A 251 -1.64 1.67 17.63
C VAL A 251 -2.96 1.89 18.35
N TRP A 252 -3.78 2.77 17.78
CA TRP A 252 -5.14 3.05 18.21
C TRP A 252 -6.08 2.31 17.25
N MET A 253 -6.84 1.35 17.75
CA MET A 253 -7.71 0.51 16.92
C MET A 253 -9.15 0.61 17.41
N PHE A 254 -10.04 1.05 16.54
CA PHE A 254 -11.48 1.04 16.81
C PHE A 254 -12.13 -0.17 16.15
N LEU A 255 -12.90 -0.92 16.93
CA LEU A 255 -13.77 -2.00 16.46
C LEU A 255 -15.24 -1.70 16.77
N PRO A 256 -16.12 -1.70 15.76
CA PRO A 256 -17.57 -1.76 15.96
C PRO A 256 -18.01 -2.93 16.84
N ALA A 257 -19.06 -2.73 17.62
CA ALA A 257 -19.58 -3.74 18.56
C ALA A 257 -19.85 -5.13 17.93
N PRO A 258 -20.39 -5.25 16.70
CA PRO A 258 -20.57 -6.56 16.07
C PRO A 258 -19.26 -7.33 15.87
N LEU A 259 -18.20 -6.64 15.43
CA LEU A 259 -16.88 -7.24 15.24
C LEU A 259 -16.25 -7.62 16.58
N TRP A 260 -16.37 -6.74 17.58
CA TRP A 260 -15.91 -7.04 18.94
C TRP A 260 -16.59 -8.29 19.50
N ASN A 261 -17.91 -8.40 19.40
CA ASN A 261 -18.65 -9.55 19.92
C ASN A 261 -18.25 -10.86 19.21
N GLU A 262 -18.09 -10.82 17.89
CA GLU A 262 -17.65 -11.99 17.13
C GLU A 262 -16.23 -12.43 17.54
N MET A 263 -15.28 -11.49 17.63
CA MET A 263 -13.88 -11.82 17.92
C MET A 263 -13.60 -12.11 19.40
N ARG A 264 -14.06 -11.22 20.29
CA ARG A 264 -13.77 -11.29 21.72
C ARG A 264 -14.72 -12.24 22.42
N GLU A 265 -16.02 -12.12 22.19
CA GLU A 265 -17.01 -12.87 22.96
C GLU A 265 -17.26 -14.27 22.41
N ARG A 266 -17.36 -14.43 21.09
CA ARG A 266 -17.58 -15.75 20.49
C ARG A 266 -16.27 -16.53 20.29
N ARG A 267 -15.26 -15.93 19.64
CA ARG A 267 -13.99 -16.62 19.33
C ARG A 267 -12.95 -16.58 20.45
N LYS A 268 -13.20 -15.80 21.51
CA LYS A 268 -12.32 -15.68 22.69
C LYS A 268 -10.89 -15.22 22.36
N LEU A 269 -10.73 -14.47 21.26
CA LEU A 269 -9.42 -13.92 20.88
C LEU A 269 -8.91 -12.96 21.96
N SER A 270 -7.59 -12.94 22.16
CA SER A 270 -6.94 -11.92 22.99
C SER A 270 -6.99 -10.55 22.31
N ILE A 271 -6.86 -9.47 23.08
CA ILE A 271 -6.86 -8.11 22.52
C ILE A 271 -5.74 -7.92 21.49
N ARG A 272 -4.57 -8.52 21.73
CA ARG A 272 -3.46 -8.49 20.78
C ARG A 272 -3.81 -9.19 19.47
N GLU A 273 -4.43 -10.36 19.53
CA GLU A 273 -4.89 -11.08 18.33
C GLU A 273 -5.96 -10.29 17.57
N ILE A 274 -6.89 -9.63 18.28
CA ILE A 274 -7.91 -8.78 17.66
C ILE A 274 -7.27 -7.62 16.89
N VAL A 275 -6.30 -6.94 17.49
CA VAL A 275 -5.57 -5.83 16.82
C VAL A 275 -4.79 -6.36 15.62
N MET A 276 -4.05 -7.46 15.78
CA MET A 276 -3.26 -8.07 14.69
C MET A 276 -4.14 -8.54 13.53
N ALA A 277 -5.26 -9.22 13.81
CA ALA A 277 -6.19 -9.70 12.80
C ALA A 277 -6.90 -8.55 12.07
N SER A 278 -7.37 -7.55 12.83
CA SER A 278 -8.07 -6.40 12.23
C SER A 278 -7.13 -5.56 11.37
N TRP A 279 -5.89 -5.37 11.81
CA TRP A 279 -4.89 -4.69 11.00
C TRP A 279 -4.48 -5.54 9.79
N GLY A 280 -4.30 -6.85 9.93
CA GLY A 280 -4.03 -7.74 8.80
C GLY A 280 -5.12 -7.70 7.72
N TYR A 281 -6.39 -7.58 8.11
CA TYR A 281 -7.49 -7.35 7.19
C TYR A 281 -7.41 -6.00 6.48
N LEU A 282 -7.07 -4.92 7.21
CA LEU A 282 -6.86 -3.59 6.62
C LEU A 282 -5.68 -3.57 5.64
N ASP A 283 -4.60 -4.30 5.95
CA ASP A 283 -3.46 -4.51 5.04
C ASP A 283 -3.94 -5.23 3.76
N GLY A 284 -4.84 -6.22 3.88
CA GLY A 284 -5.56 -6.85 2.76
C GLY A 284 -6.34 -5.87 1.89
N LEU A 285 -7.13 -4.98 2.51
CA LEU A 285 -7.92 -3.97 1.79
C LEU A 285 -7.08 -2.92 1.09
N GLU A 286 -5.94 -2.54 1.68
CA GLU A 286 -4.99 -1.63 1.03
C GLU A 286 -4.29 -2.31 -0.13
N ALA A 287 -3.84 -3.57 0.05
CA ALA A 287 -3.17 -4.31 -1.01
C ALA A 287 -4.08 -4.56 -2.23
N GLU A 288 -5.37 -4.81 -2.01
CA GLU A 288 -6.34 -4.93 -3.09
C GLU A 288 -6.45 -3.63 -3.91
N ARG A 289 -6.58 -2.49 -3.23
CA ARG A 289 -6.64 -1.17 -3.88
C ARG A 289 -5.34 -0.82 -4.60
N GLU A 290 -4.20 -1.17 -4.02
CA GLU A 290 -2.89 -0.96 -4.62
C GLU A 290 -2.72 -1.82 -5.89
N ARG A 291 -3.14 -3.09 -5.84
CA ARG A 291 -3.08 -4.03 -6.97
C ARG A 291 -3.85 -3.51 -8.18
N ASP A 292 -5.03 -2.91 -7.97
CA ASP A 292 -5.85 -2.36 -9.06
C ASP A 292 -5.16 -1.22 -9.83
N GLY A 293 -4.11 -0.61 -9.24
CA GLY A 293 -3.30 0.41 -9.89
C GLY A 293 -2.23 -0.13 -10.85
N TYR A 294 -1.97 -1.45 -10.86
CA TYR A 294 -0.95 -2.09 -11.69
C TYR A 294 -1.53 -2.71 -12.95
N SER A 295 -0.67 -2.98 -13.94
CA SER A 295 -1.10 -3.77 -15.10
C SER A 295 -1.45 -5.19 -14.67
N PRO A 296 -2.41 -5.86 -15.34
CA PRO A 296 -2.67 -7.28 -15.11
C PRO A 296 -1.37 -8.09 -15.20
N VAL A 297 -1.31 -9.17 -14.43
CA VAL A 297 -0.27 -10.18 -14.62
C VAL A 297 -0.48 -10.77 -16.00
N VAL A 298 0.49 -10.55 -16.88
CA VAL A 298 0.54 -11.21 -18.19
C VAL A 298 1.86 -11.95 -18.28
N SER A 299 1.79 -13.27 -18.43
CA SER A 299 2.91 -14.12 -18.78
C SER A 299 3.50 -13.57 -20.08
N LEU A 300 4.77 -13.17 -20.07
CA LEU A 300 5.49 -13.05 -21.34
C LEU A 300 5.37 -14.41 -22.05
N PRO A 301 5.03 -14.45 -23.36
CA PRO A 301 4.99 -15.71 -24.07
C PRO A 301 6.32 -16.41 -23.86
N ARG A 302 6.26 -17.64 -23.33
CA ARG A 302 7.44 -18.49 -23.16
C ARG A 302 8.11 -18.54 -24.53
N SER A 303 9.31 -17.97 -24.64
CA SER A 303 10.11 -18.20 -25.82
C SER A 303 10.44 -19.69 -25.79
N ASP A 304 9.72 -20.48 -26.58
CA ASP A 304 10.07 -21.86 -26.83
C ASP A 304 11.55 -21.88 -27.27
N ARG A 305 12.40 -22.45 -26.42
CA ARG A 305 13.78 -22.82 -26.73
C ARG A 305 13.86 -24.32 -26.80
#